data_AF-A0A7S2IRW2-F1
#
_entry.id   AF-A0A7S2IRW2-F1
#
_cell.length_a   1.000
_cell.length_b   1.000
_cell.length_c   1.000
_cell.angle_alpha   90.00
_cell.angle_beta   90.00
_cell.angle_gamma   90.00
#
_symmetry.space_group_name_H-M   'P 1'
#
loop_
_entity.id
_entity.type
_entity.pdbx_description
1 polymer ?
#
loop_
_entity_poly.entity_id
_entity_poly.type
_entity_poly.pdbx_seq_one_letter_code
_entity_poly.pdbx_strand_id
1 'polypeptide(L)'
;VFAANFVFFLLGLAFAGLILLISNSSRVRVDDEQYTTMGAAYSFLTIVLYSLFRVVAQLITQAENHKHEEAFEASVLVKRWVLTVVVQGWALVHLLFLRPWLWPCAYGDGEVRQRLGVDQCALSDYACCDVEIRRRSGEVLLSFAEVRSEAVVRHTRQFIAAWLISKIFLHNLLKWIVPRLFGFLCIRGLYPLLAWDFVRDLASDLTSRSSSRHRQRVGRSSAFG
;
A
#
# COMPACT_ATOMS: atom_id res chain seq x y z
N VAL A 1 -21.88 8.32 -7.62
CA VAL A 1 -20.94 9.08 -6.76
C VAL A 1 -20.68 8.38 -5.42
N PHE A 2 -21.69 8.17 -4.56
CA PHE A 2 -21.48 7.57 -3.22
C PHE A 2 -20.88 6.14 -3.25
N ALA A 3 -21.38 5.26 -4.12
CA ALA A 3 -20.86 3.90 -4.27
C ALA A 3 -19.39 3.87 -4.75
N ALA A 4 -18.98 4.82 -5.60
CA ALA A 4 -17.62 4.89 -6.12
C ALA A 4 -16.61 5.38 -5.07
N ASN A 5 -17.01 6.37 -4.27
CA ASN A 5 -16.23 6.84 -3.12
C ASN A 5 -16.12 5.77 -2.03
N PHE A 6 -17.16 4.95 -1.85
CA PHE A 6 -17.15 3.84 -0.90
C PHE A 6 -16.21 2.71 -1.34
N VAL A 7 -16.20 2.34 -2.63
CA VAL A 7 -15.24 1.36 -3.18
C VAL A 7 -13.80 1.87 -3.05
N PHE A 8 -13.57 3.17 -3.26
CA PHE A 8 -12.27 3.82 -3.05
C PHE A 8 -11.81 3.71 -1.59
N PHE A 9 -12.71 3.98 -0.64
CA PHE A 9 -12.44 3.85 0.79
C PHE A 9 -12.14 2.40 1.19
N LEU A 10 -12.92 1.44 0.70
CA LEU A 10 -12.71 0.01 0.95
C LEU A 10 -11.38 -0.50 0.37
N LEU A 11 -10.97 -0.03 -0.80
CA LEU A 11 -9.67 -0.36 -1.38
C LEU A 11 -8.52 0.23 -0.54
N GLY A 12 -8.68 1.45 -0.04
CA GLY A 12 -7.74 2.06 0.90
C GLY A 12 -7.62 1.28 2.21
N LEU A 13 -8.75 0.84 2.78
CA LEU A 13 -8.78 0.00 3.98
C LEU A 13 -8.19 -1.39 3.75
N ALA A 14 -8.50 -2.03 2.62
CA ALA A 14 -7.92 -3.32 2.25
C ALA A 14 -6.40 -3.23 2.09
N PHE A 15 -5.90 -2.13 1.53
CA PHE A 15 -4.48 -1.85 1.42
C PHE A 15 -3.81 -1.64 2.79
N ALA A 16 -4.43 -0.82 3.65
CA ALA A 16 -3.96 -0.62 5.02
C ALA A 16 -3.93 -1.96 5.78
N GLY A 17 -4.97 -2.78 5.63
CA GLY A 17 -5.07 -4.11 6.21
C GLY A 17 -4.02 -5.09 5.68
N LEU A 18 -3.74 -5.08 4.38
CA LEU A 18 -2.70 -5.92 3.77
C LEU A 18 -1.30 -5.55 4.28
N ILE A 19 -1.00 -4.26 4.40
CA ILE A 19 0.26 -3.78 4.97
C ILE A 19 0.37 -4.18 6.44
N LEU A 20 -0.71 -4.03 7.20
CA LEU A 20 -0.75 -4.48 8.59
C LEU A 20 -0.51 -6.00 8.66
N LEU A 21 -1.13 -6.81 7.81
CA LEU A 21 -0.91 -8.26 7.75
C LEU A 21 0.55 -8.62 7.45
N ILE A 22 1.14 -8.01 6.43
CA ILE A 22 2.55 -8.23 6.06
C ILE A 22 3.49 -7.80 7.20
N SER A 23 3.18 -6.67 7.84
CA SER A 23 3.97 -6.14 8.95
C SER A 23 3.77 -6.91 10.27
N ASN A 24 2.64 -7.59 10.45
CA ASN A 24 2.28 -8.30 11.69
C ASN A 24 2.63 -9.80 11.60
N SER A 25 2.87 -10.32 10.38
CA SER A 25 3.49 -11.64 10.18
C SER A 25 4.93 -11.71 10.71
N SER A 26 5.58 -10.56 10.90
CA SER A 26 7.00 -10.41 11.28
C SER A 26 7.20 -10.26 12.80
N ARG A 27 6.30 -10.83 13.62
CA ARG A 27 6.33 -10.77 15.10
C ARG A 27 7.60 -11.33 15.77
N VAL A 28 8.58 -11.80 15.00
CA VAL A 28 9.79 -12.45 15.50
C VAL A 28 10.98 -11.54 15.22
N ARG A 29 11.31 -10.71 16.21
CA ARG A 29 12.49 -9.81 16.32
C ARG A 29 12.68 -8.79 15.19
N VAL A 30 13.07 -7.60 15.61
CA VAL A 30 13.20 -6.42 14.77
C VAL A 30 14.65 -6.31 14.32
N ASP A 31 14.99 -6.97 13.22
CA ASP A 31 16.35 -6.95 12.65
C ASP A 31 16.45 -5.93 11.50
N ASP A 32 17.60 -5.27 11.38
CA ASP A 32 17.90 -4.28 10.32
C ASP A 32 17.69 -4.85 8.89
N GLU A 33 17.93 -6.15 8.71
CA GLU A 33 17.73 -6.85 7.43
C GLU A 33 16.25 -6.98 7.04
N GLN A 34 15.34 -7.09 8.01
CA GLN A 34 13.90 -7.15 7.77
C GLN A 34 13.37 -5.83 7.22
N TYR A 35 13.86 -4.67 7.67
CA TYR A 35 13.39 -3.38 7.14
C TYR A 35 13.87 -3.13 5.71
N THR A 36 15.04 -3.66 5.36
CA THR A 36 15.58 -3.57 4.00
C THR A 36 14.72 -4.39 3.04
N THR A 37 14.40 -5.64 3.41
CA THR A 37 13.53 -6.51 2.61
C THR A 37 12.09 -6.00 2.54
N MET A 38 11.55 -5.48 3.65
CA MET A 38 10.25 -4.81 3.67
C MET A 38 10.20 -3.59 2.75
N GLY A 39 11.25 -2.74 2.74
CA GLY A 39 11.33 -1.59 1.85
C GLY A 39 11.35 -1.99 0.37
N ALA A 40 12.07 -3.05 0.02
CA ALA A 40 12.08 -3.61 -1.34
C ALA A 40 10.71 -4.18 -1.74
N ALA A 41 10.09 -5.00 -0.88
CA ALA A 41 8.75 -5.55 -1.13
C ALA A 41 7.69 -4.44 -1.25
N TYR A 42 7.79 -3.40 -0.42
CA TYR A 42 6.93 -2.23 -0.49
C TYR A 42 7.05 -1.49 -1.82
N SER A 43 8.26 -1.40 -2.39
CA SER A 43 8.49 -0.80 -3.70
C SER A 43 7.73 -1.51 -4.80
N PHE A 44 7.78 -2.85 -4.81
CA PHE A 44 7.03 -3.65 -5.78
C PHE A 44 5.53 -3.48 -5.59
N LEU A 45 5.04 -3.61 -4.35
CA LEU A 45 3.63 -3.49 -4.02
C LEU A 45 3.07 -2.12 -4.41
N THR A 46 3.79 -1.03 -4.12
CA THR A 46 3.36 0.33 -4.48
C THR A 46 3.26 0.56 -5.99
N ILE A 47 4.11 -0.07 -6.80
CA ILE A 47 4.03 0.03 -8.27
C ILE A 47 2.81 -0.72 -8.83
N VAL A 48 2.56 -1.92 -8.34
CA VAL A 48 1.37 -2.72 -8.74
C VAL A 48 0.10 -1.97 -8.37
N LEU A 49 0.03 -1.48 -7.13
CA LEU A 49 -1.12 -0.74 -6.64
C LEU A 49 -1.31 0.59 -7.35
N TYR A 50 -0.25 1.34 -7.63
CA TYR A 50 -0.34 2.57 -8.40
C TYR A 50 -0.99 2.31 -9.78
N SER A 51 -0.66 1.18 -10.41
CA SER A 51 -1.25 0.77 -11.69
C SER A 51 -2.74 0.43 -11.54
N LEU A 52 -3.11 -0.34 -10.51
CA LEU A 52 -4.52 -0.65 -10.20
C LEU A 52 -5.33 0.63 -9.89
N PHE A 53 -4.79 1.51 -9.07
CA PHE A 53 -5.41 2.77 -8.68
C PHE A 53 -5.61 3.72 -9.85
N ARG A 54 -4.71 3.70 -10.84
CA ARG A 54 -4.88 4.46 -12.07
C ARG A 54 -6.11 4.02 -12.86
N VAL A 55 -6.33 2.71 -12.96
CA VAL A 55 -7.51 2.11 -13.64
C VAL A 55 -8.77 2.42 -12.84
N VAL A 56 -8.75 2.21 -11.53
CA VAL A 56 -9.89 2.50 -10.64
C VAL A 56 -10.28 3.98 -10.70
N ALA A 57 -9.32 4.90 -10.64
CA ALA A 57 -9.59 6.33 -10.74
C ALA A 57 -10.24 6.72 -12.08
N GLN A 58 -9.84 6.08 -13.19
CA GLN A 58 -10.48 6.30 -14.49
C GLN A 58 -11.91 5.76 -14.53
N LEU A 59 -12.15 4.54 -14.05
CA LEU A 59 -13.48 3.94 -14.00
C LEU A 59 -14.45 4.76 -13.13
N ILE A 60 -13.98 5.22 -11.97
CA ILE A 60 -14.78 6.07 -11.07
C ILE A 60 -15.14 7.39 -11.76
N THR A 61 -14.18 8.02 -12.43
CA THR A 61 -14.42 9.33 -13.04
C THR A 61 -15.31 9.23 -14.29
N GLN A 62 -15.24 8.11 -15.02
CA GLN A 62 -16.19 7.78 -16.08
C GLN A 62 -17.61 7.59 -15.52
N ALA A 63 -17.76 6.94 -14.37
CA ALA A 63 -19.05 6.76 -13.71
C ALA A 63 -19.67 8.05 -13.14
N GLU A 64 -18.87 9.10 -12.94
CA GLU A 64 -19.34 10.41 -12.46
C GLU A 64 -19.91 11.30 -13.56
N ASN A 65 -19.78 10.90 -14.84
CA ASN A 65 -20.46 11.50 -15.99
C ASN A 65 -20.32 13.04 -16.05
N HIS A 66 -19.07 13.51 -16.11
CA HIS A 66 -18.76 14.94 -16.18
C HIS A 66 -19.16 15.53 -17.53
N LYS A 67 -19.76 16.73 -17.54
CA LYS A 67 -20.21 17.42 -18.76
C LYS A 67 -19.08 18.09 -19.55
N HIS A 68 -17.97 18.43 -18.87
CA HIS A 68 -16.84 19.13 -19.46
C HIS A 68 -15.57 18.30 -19.32
N GLU A 69 -14.77 18.28 -20.39
CA GLU A 69 -13.53 17.51 -20.47
C GLU A 69 -12.49 18.00 -19.45
N GLU A 70 -12.36 19.31 -19.25
CA GLU A 70 -11.47 19.90 -18.24
C GLU A 70 -11.83 19.43 -16.80
N ALA A 71 -13.13 19.35 -16.49
CA ALA A 71 -13.60 18.88 -15.19
C ALA A 71 -13.34 17.37 -15.00
N PHE A 72 -13.44 16.59 -16.08
CA PHE A 72 -13.08 15.17 -16.07
C PHE A 72 -11.59 14.98 -15.81
N GLU A 73 -10.72 15.70 -16.50
CA GLU A 73 -9.26 15.59 -16.33
C GLU A 73 -8.82 16.01 -14.92
N ALA A 74 -9.35 17.12 -14.41
CA ALA A 74 -9.06 17.58 -13.05
C ALA A 74 -9.50 16.53 -12.00
N SER A 75 -10.69 15.94 -12.16
CA SER A 75 -11.21 14.91 -11.26
C SER A 75 -10.36 13.63 -11.27
N VAL A 76 -9.92 13.17 -12.45
CA VAL A 76 -8.98 12.05 -12.57
C VAL A 76 -7.66 12.37 -11.89
N LEU A 77 -7.12 13.58 -12.10
CA LEU A 77 -5.84 13.99 -11.56
C LEU A 77 -5.86 14.06 -10.03
N VAL A 78 -6.88 14.67 -9.43
CA VAL A 78 -7.04 14.74 -7.98
C VAL A 78 -7.16 13.35 -7.37
N LYS A 79 -8.00 12.47 -7.92
CA LYS A 79 -8.14 11.08 -7.41
C LYS A 79 -6.84 10.30 -7.48
N ARG A 80 -6.09 10.43 -8.57
CA ARG A 80 -4.76 9.81 -8.72
C ARG A 80 -3.78 10.36 -7.70
N TRP A 81 -3.77 11.67 -7.49
CA TRP A 81 -2.89 12.31 -6.51
C TRP A 81 -3.20 11.83 -5.10
N VAL A 82 -4.48 11.84 -4.67
CA VAL A 82 -4.89 11.35 -3.35
C VAL A 82 -4.47 9.89 -3.15
N LEU A 83 -4.74 9.01 -4.11
CA LEU A 83 -4.32 7.61 -4.03
C LEU A 83 -2.81 7.47 -3.93
N THR A 84 -2.06 8.27 -4.68
CA THR A 84 -0.60 8.25 -4.64
C THR A 84 -0.08 8.71 -3.28
N VAL A 85 -0.60 9.80 -2.74
CA VAL A 85 -0.20 10.31 -1.42
C VAL A 85 -0.50 9.29 -0.34
N VAL A 86 -1.69 8.69 -0.33
CA VAL A 86 -2.06 7.65 0.63
C VAL A 86 -1.12 6.47 0.51
N VAL A 87 -0.89 5.94 -0.69
CA VAL A 87 -0.04 4.75 -0.89
C VAL A 87 1.42 5.02 -0.54
N GLN A 88 1.98 6.17 -0.90
CA GLN A 88 3.38 6.46 -0.62
C GLN A 88 3.59 6.88 0.85
N GLY A 89 2.63 7.60 1.44
CA GLY A 89 2.70 8.11 2.81
C GLY A 89 2.32 7.10 3.88
N TRP A 90 1.46 6.12 3.57
CA TRP A 90 0.95 5.18 4.57
C TRP A 90 2.05 4.34 5.24
N ALA A 91 3.07 3.89 4.50
CA ALA A 91 4.19 3.17 5.11
C ALA A 91 4.97 4.03 6.11
N LEU A 92 5.18 5.32 5.80
CA LEU A 92 5.84 6.23 6.73
C LEU A 92 5.00 6.42 7.98
N VAL A 93 3.69 6.63 7.81
CA VAL A 93 2.77 6.76 8.94
C VAL A 93 2.77 5.49 9.80
N HIS A 94 2.76 4.32 9.16
CA HIS A 94 2.80 3.04 9.84
C HIS A 94 4.11 2.84 10.63
N LEU A 95 5.26 3.14 10.04
CA LEU A 95 6.57 2.91 10.65
C LEU A 95 6.93 3.95 11.73
N LEU A 96 6.55 5.21 11.53
CA LEU A 96 6.88 6.30 12.47
C LEU A 96 5.90 6.42 13.63
N PHE A 97 4.62 6.10 13.41
CA PHE A 97 3.58 6.34 14.40
C PHE A 97 2.88 5.06 14.86
N LEU A 98 2.30 4.26 13.96
CA LEU A 98 1.50 3.09 14.40
C LEU A 98 2.34 1.99 15.02
N ARG A 99 3.45 1.60 14.40
CA ARG A 99 4.26 0.45 14.86
C ARG A 99 4.99 0.73 16.17
N PRO A 100 5.62 1.91 16.38
CA PRO A 100 6.18 2.28 17.69
C PRO A 100 5.11 2.43 18.76
N TRP A 101 3.88 2.78 18.37
CA TRP A 101 2.77 2.89 19.29
C TRP A 101 2.17 1.52 19.69
N LEU A 102 2.01 0.60 18.73
CA LEU A 102 1.45 -0.72 19.00
C LEU A 102 2.43 -1.66 19.73
N TRP A 103 3.73 -1.51 19.46
CA TRP A 103 4.77 -2.39 20.02
C TRP A 103 5.98 -1.60 20.54
N PRO A 104 5.81 -0.77 21.57
CA PRO A 104 6.87 0.08 22.10
C PRO A 104 8.12 -0.70 22.54
N CYS A 105 7.93 -1.90 23.09
CA CYS A 105 8.99 -2.75 23.65
C CYS A 105 9.77 -3.52 22.57
N ALA A 106 9.27 -3.54 21.33
CA ALA A 106 9.91 -4.27 20.24
C ALA A 106 11.14 -3.54 19.68
N TYR A 107 11.31 -2.26 20.02
CA TYR A 107 12.33 -1.38 19.47
C TYR A 107 13.49 -1.19 20.44
N GLY A 108 14.70 -1.10 19.91
CA GLY A 108 15.91 -0.90 20.69
C GLY A 108 16.85 -2.09 20.62
N ASP A 109 18.11 -1.85 21.00
CA ASP A 109 19.16 -2.86 21.02
C ASP A 109 18.83 -3.98 22.02
N GLY A 110 19.03 -5.23 21.60
CA GLY A 110 18.74 -6.42 22.40
C GLY A 110 19.54 -6.44 23.71
N GLU A 111 20.79 -6.00 23.70
CA GLU A 111 21.59 -5.91 24.94
C GLU A 111 21.02 -4.89 25.92
N VAL A 112 20.58 -3.74 25.42
CA VAL A 112 20.02 -2.66 26.25
C VAL A 112 18.67 -3.08 26.83
N ARG A 113 17.83 -3.72 26.01
CA ARG A 113 16.54 -4.29 26.45
C ARG A 113 16.72 -5.33 27.54
N GLN A 114 17.68 -6.25 27.37
CA GLN A 114 17.95 -7.29 28.35
C GLN A 114 18.47 -6.70 29.67
N ARG A 115 19.34 -5.70 29.62
CA ARG A 115 19.84 -4.99 30.82
C ARG A 115 18.76 -4.24 31.57
N LEU A 116 17.77 -3.70 30.85
CA LEU A 116 16.63 -2.99 31.43
C LEU A 116 15.48 -3.93 31.85
N GLY A 117 15.59 -5.24 31.58
CA GLY A 117 14.54 -6.22 31.88
C GLY A 117 13.31 -6.12 30.96
N VAL A 118 13.37 -5.32 29.90
CA VAL A 118 12.24 -5.05 28.98
C VAL A 118 11.80 -6.30 28.23
N ASP A 119 12.69 -7.28 28.06
CA ASP A 119 12.37 -8.56 27.38
C ASP A 119 11.37 -9.43 28.16
N GLN A 120 11.15 -9.15 29.44
CA GLN A 120 10.13 -9.83 30.24
C GLN A 120 8.75 -9.19 30.10
N CYS A 121 8.68 -7.99 29.52
CA CYS A 121 7.45 -7.25 29.31
C CYS A 121 6.66 -7.77 28.10
N ALA A 122 5.34 -7.66 28.15
CA ALA A 122 4.52 -7.84 26.95
C ALA A 122 4.84 -6.73 25.94
N LEU A 123 4.88 -7.06 24.65
CA LEU A 123 5.31 -6.14 23.59
C LEU A 123 4.50 -4.82 23.52
N SER A 124 3.25 -4.85 23.97
CA SER A 124 2.32 -3.72 23.98
C SER A 124 2.23 -3.01 25.33
N ASP A 125 2.95 -3.47 26.36
CA ASP A 125 2.88 -2.89 27.70
C ASP A 125 3.76 -1.65 27.82
N TYR A 126 3.13 -0.49 27.69
CA TYR A 126 3.80 0.80 27.78
C TYR A 126 4.46 1.06 29.13
N ALA A 127 3.79 0.71 30.22
CA ALA A 127 4.28 1.02 31.56
C ALA A 127 5.51 0.16 31.90
N CYS A 128 5.53 -1.08 31.43
CA CYS A 128 6.66 -1.98 31.64
C CYS A 128 7.89 -1.57 30.82
N CYS A 129 7.70 -0.91 29.68
CA CYS A 129 8.79 -0.59 28.75
C CYS A 129 9.32 0.84 28.90
N ASP A 130 8.64 1.71 29.63
CA ASP A 130 9.11 3.08 29.90
C ASP A 130 10.02 3.12 31.14
N VAL A 131 11.18 2.45 31.03
CA VAL A 131 12.15 2.30 32.13
C VAL A 131 13.29 3.30 31.98
N GLU A 132 13.65 3.94 33.09
CA GLU A 132 14.77 4.87 33.18
C GLU A 132 15.79 4.40 34.22
N ILE A 133 17.07 4.38 33.84
CA ILE A 133 18.17 4.20 34.81
C ILE A 133 18.58 5.59 35.28
N ARG A 134 18.43 5.84 36.58
CA ARG A 134 18.90 7.07 37.23
C ARG A 134 20.16 6.83 38.04
N ARG A 135 21.09 7.78 37.99
CA ARG A 135 22.28 7.81 38.85
C ARG A 135 21.85 8.19 40.28
N ARG A 136 22.68 7.86 41.28
CA ARG A 136 22.46 8.31 42.67
C ARG A 136 22.38 9.84 42.82
N SER A 137 22.92 10.60 41.85
CA SER A 137 22.81 12.07 41.76
C SER A 137 21.44 12.57 41.25
N GLY A 138 20.53 11.68 40.84
CA GLY A 138 19.24 12.03 40.26
C GLY A 138 19.26 12.22 38.73
N GLU A 139 20.43 12.20 38.09
CA GLU A 139 20.56 12.31 36.63
C GLU A 139 20.07 11.04 35.93
N VAL A 140 19.26 11.21 34.88
CA VAL A 140 18.83 10.12 33.99
C VAL A 140 20.02 9.74 33.10
N LEU A 141 20.51 8.51 33.26
CA LEU A 141 21.66 7.98 32.53
C LEU A 141 21.25 7.34 31.20
N LEU A 142 20.09 6.69 31.19
CA LEU A 142 19.56 5.99 30.02
C LEU A 142 18.05 5.85 30.17
N SER A 143 17.30 6.42 29.22
CA SER A 143 15.85 6.19 29.11
C SER A 143 15.58 5.26 27.95
N PHE A 144 14.77 4.22 28.18
CA PHE A 144 14.36 3.33 27.10
C PHE A 144 13.58 4.06 26.00
N ALA A 145 12.85 5.13 26.36
CA ALA A 145 12.12 5.95 25.40
C ALA A 145 13.06 6.61 24.38
N GLU A 146 14.24 7.04 24.82
CA GLU A 146 15.26 7.65 23.96
C GLU A 146 15.87 6.60 23.02
N VAL A 147 16.28 5.45 23.56
CA VAL A 147 16.82 4.31 22.77
C VAL A 147 15.80 3.83 21.73
N ARG A 148 14.53 3.75 22.11
CA ARG A 148 13.42 3.43 21.20
C ARG A 148 13.32 4.46 20.08
N SER A 149 13.36 5.75 20.40
CA SER A 149 13.23 6.81 19.40
C SER A 149 14.36 6.77 18.37
N GLU A 150 15.59 6.52 18.82
CA GLU A 150 16.76 6.39 17.96
C GLU A 150 16.65 5.16 17.04
N ALA A 151 16.21 4.03 17.60
CA ALA A 151 15.96 2.81 16.85
C ALA A 151 14.88 3.01 15.77
N VAL A 152 13.76 3.67 16.12
CA VAL A 152 12.69 3.98 15.15
C VAL A 152 13.22 4.82 13.99
N VAL A 153 14.02 5.87 14.27
CA VAL A 153 14.62 6.71 13.23
C VAL A 153 15.58 5.90 12.36
N ARG A 154 16.44 5.08 12.95
CA ARG A 154 17.40 4.23 12.23
C ARG A 154 16.70 3.24 11.30
N HIS A 155 15.74 2.48 11.81
CA HIS A 155 14.99 1.51 11.01
C HIS A 155 14.16 2.19 9.91
N THR A 156 13.57 3.35 10.20
CA THR A 156 12.83 4.13 9.20
C THR A 156 13.77 4.61 8.09
N ARG A 157 14.97 5.08 8.44
CA ARG A 157 15.98 5.50 7.45
C ARG A 157 16.40 4.34 6.54
N GLN A 158 16.64 3.16 7.10
CA GLN A 158 16.98 1.96 6.33
C GLN A 158 15.84 1.56 5.40
N PHE A 159 14.60 1.54 5.91
CA PHE A 159 13.41 1.29 5.10
C PHE A 159 13.28 2.28 3.94
N ILE A 160 13.41 3.59 4.20
CA ILE A 160 13.31 4.63 3.17
C ILE A 160 14.41 4.45 2.11
N ALA A 161 15.65 4.19 2.54
CA ALA A 161 16.76 3.97 1.61
C ALA A 161 16.50 2.75 0.71
N ALA A 162 16.12 1.61 1.30
CA ALA A 162 15.80 0.40 0.57
C ALA A 162 14.60 0.59 -0.37
N TRP A 163 13.58 1.29 0.08
CA TRP A 163 12.39 1.62 -0.70
C TRP A 163 12.73 2.51 -1.90
N LEU A 164 13.45 3.62 -1.69
CA LEU A 164 13.80 4.52 -2.78
C LEU A 164 14.71 3.86 -3.80
N ILE A 165 15.74 3.13 -3.35
CA ILE A 165 16.67 2.41 -4.24
C ILE A 165 15.91 1.36 -5.05
N SER A 166 15.11 0.52 -4.39
CA SER A 166 14.35 -0.54 -5.05
C SER A 166 13.31 0.03 -6.02
N LYS A 167 12.68 1.15 -5.67
CA LYS A 167 11.73 1.85 -6.54
C LYS A 167 12.40 2.44 -7.79
N ILE A 168 13.56 3.10 -7.63
CA ILE A 168 14.33 3.64 -8.76
C ILE A 168 14.82 2.50 -9.65
N PHE A 169 15.39 1.45 -9.05
CA PHE A 169 15.85 0.26 -9.76
C PHE A 169 14.71 -0.39 -10.54
N LEU A 170 13.58 -0.66 -9.89
CA LEU A 170 12.43 -1.30 -10.52
C LEU A 170 11.83 -0.42 -11.63
N HIS A 171 11.75 0.89 -11.43
CA HIS A 171 11.28 1.82 -12.46
C HIS A 171 12.21 1.85 -13.68
N ASN A 172 13.53 1.84 -13.46
CA ASN A 172 14.52 1.76 -14.53
C ASN A 172 14.49 0.40 -15.24
N LEU A 173 14.33 -0.68 -14.47
CA LEU A 173 14.19 -2.04 -14.99
C LEU A 173 12.94 -2.17 -15.86
N LEU A 174 11.79 -1.68 -15.40
CA LEU A 174 10.56 -1.66 -16.20
C LEU A 174 10.72 -0.82 -17.46
N LYS A 175 11.31 0.37 -17.38
CA LYS A 175 11.58 1.19 -18.57
C LYS A 175 12.47 0.49 -19.60
N TRP A 176 13.38 -0.38 -19.14
CA TRP A 176 14.29 -1.10 -20.03
C TRP A 176 13.68 -2.39 -20.58
N ILE A 177 12.99 -3.16 -19.72
CA ILE A 177 12.36 -4.43 -20.09
C ILE A 177 11.13 -4.18 -20.94
N VAL A 178 10.22 -3.28 -20.55
CA VAL A 178 8.91 -3.12 -21.20
C VAL A 178 9.04 -2.87 -22.70
N PRO A 179 9.88 -1.94 -23.22
CA PRO A 179 10.01 -1.73 -24.66
C PRO A 179 10.61 -2.93 -25.40
N ARG A 180 11.59 -3.63 -24.78
CA ARG A 180 12.24 -4.80 -25.39
C ARG A 180 11.32 -6.00 -25.44
N LEU A 181 10.55 -6.22 -24.39
CA LEU A 181 9.59 -7.32 -24.28
C LEU A 181 8.38 -7.05 -25.17
N PHE A 182 7.90 -5.80 -25.23
CA PHE A 182 6.84 -5.38 -26.15
C PHE A 182 7.31 -5.49 -27.62
N GLY A 183 8.52 -5.04 -27.94
CA GLY A 183 9.11 -5.21 -29.28
C GLY A 183 9.29 -6.68 -29.66
N PHE A 184 9.76 -7.52 -28.73
CA PHE A 184 9.91 -8.96 -28.94
C PHE A 184 8.56 -9.66 -29.17
N LEU A 185 7.54 -9.33 -28.38
CA LEU A 185 6.19 -9.87 -28.54
C LEU A 185 5.56 -9.43 -29.87
N CYS A 186 5.72 -8.16 -30.25
CA CYS A 186 5.26 -7.64 -31.55
C CYS A 186 5.97 -8.34 -32.72
N ILE A 187 7.29 -8.59 -32.64
CA ILE A 187 8.04 -9.35 -33.66
C ILE A 187 7.56 -10.81 -33.75
N ARG A 188 7.11 -11.38 -32.62
CA ARG A 188 6.52 -12.73 -32.54
C ARG A 188 5.03 -12.76 -32.93
N GLY A 189 4.45 -11.64 -33.37
CA GLY A 189 3.04 -11.54 -33.77
C GLY A 189 2.04 -11.53 -32.60
N LEU A 190 2.52 -11.52 -31.36
CA LEU A 190 1.71 -11.34 -30.15
C LEU A 190 1.59 -9.85 -29.86
N TYR A 191 0.58 -9.21 -30.42
CA TYR A 191 0.26 -7.81 -30.10
C TYR A 191 -0.27 -7.74 -28.65
N PRO A 192 0.46 -7.15 -27.69
CA PRO A 192 0.03 -7.14 -26.28
C PRO A 192 -1.25 -6.31 -26.08
N LEU A 193 -1.50 -5.37 -26.99
CA LEU A 193 -2.77 -4.63 -27.09
C LEU A 193 -3.95 -5.56 -27.40
N LEU A 194 -3.74 -6.64 -28.15
CA LEU A 194 -4.78 -7.62 -28.50
C LEU A 194 -5.18 -8.48 -27.31
N ALA A 195 -4.22 -8.86 -26.45
CA ALA A 195 -4.52 -9.55 -25.19
C ALA A 195 -5.21 -8.61 -24.19
N TRP A 196 -4.81 -7.34 -24.14
CA TRP A 196 -5.46 -6.32 -23.32
C TRP A 196 -6.89 -6.02 -23.79
N ASP A 197 -7.10 -5.87 -25.11
CA ASP A 197 -8.43 -5.70 -25.70
C ASP A 197 -9.28 -6.95 -25.49
N PHE A 198 -8.71 -8.15 -25.58
CA PHE A 198 -9.42 -9.39 -25.27
C PHE A 198 -9.83 -9.49 -23.78
N VAL A 199 -8.97 -9.09 -22.85
CA VAL A 199 -9.31 -9.05 -21.41
C VAL A 199 -10.34 -7.96 -21.13
N ARG A 200 -10.25 -6.80 -21.79
CA ARG A 200 -11.21 -5.72 -21.68
C ARG A 200 -12.57 -6.15 -22.22
N ASP A 201 -12.61 -6.79 -23.39
CA ASP A 201 -13.82 -7.31 -24.00
C ASP A 201 -14.41 -8.42 -23.13
N LEU A 202 -13.59 -9.36 -22.64
CA LEU A 202 -14.03 -10.41 -21.72
C LEU A 202 -14.59 -9.84 -20.40
N ALA A 203 -13.96 -8.82 -19.83
CA ALA A 203 -14.44 -8.15 -18.62
C ALA A 203 -15.74 -7.39 -18.87
N SER A 204 -15.87 -6.75 -20.04
CA SER A 204 -17.11 -6.09 -20.47
C SER A 204 -18.25 -7.09 -20.70
N ASP A 205 -17.94 -8.28 -21.21
CA ASP A 205 -18.92 -9.31 -21.51
C ASP A 205 -19.36 -10.07 -20.24
N LEU A 206 -18.45 -10.25 -19.28
CA LEU A 206 -18.77 -10.77 -17.94
C LEU A 206 -19.63 -9.79 -17.13
N THR A 207 -19.41 -8.48 -17.29
CA THR A 207 -20.21 -7.46 -16.59
C THR A 207 -21.56 -7.20 -17.27
N SER A 208 -21.65 -7.34 -18.60
CA SER A 208 -22.90 -7.19 -19.37
C SER A 208 -23.84 -8.40 -19.23
N ARG A 209 -23.31 -9.63 -19.10
CA ARG A 209 -24.09 -10.86 -18.88
C ARG A 209 -24.87 -10.90 -17.56
N SER A 210 -24.46 -10.10 -16.57
CA SER A 210 -25.23 -9.91 -15.32
C SER A 210 -26.49 -9.04 -15.55
N SER A 211 -26.42 -8.09 -16.50
CA SER A 211 -27.50 -7.12 -16.75
C SER A 211 -28.52 -7.61 -17.80
N SER A 212 -28.12 -8.53 -18.70
CA SER A 212 -29.00 -8.99 -19.79
C SER A 212 -30.07 -10.02 -19.37
N ARG A 213 -29.94 -10.67 -18.21
CA ARG A 213 -31.01 -11.55 -17.69
C ARG A 213 -32.23 -10.81 -17.13
N HIS A 214 -32.15 -9.49 -16.94
CA HIS A 214 -33.27 -8.72 -16.40
C HIS A 214 -34.08 -7.93 -17.45
N ARG A 215 -33.61 -7.87 -18.71
CA ARG A 215 -34.29 -7.10 -19.78
C ARG A 215 -35.12 -7.91 -20.77
N GLN A 216 -35.22 -9.24 -20.62
CA GLN A 216 -35.95 -10.10 -21.56
C GLN A 216 -37.29 -10.65 -21.03
N ARG A 217 -37.90 -10.00 -20.03
CA ARG A 217 -39.26 -10.34 -19.55
C ARG A 217 -40.30 -9.22 -19.65
N VAL A 218 -39.99 -8.11 -20.31
CA VAL A 218 -40.96 -7.03 -20.60
C VAL A 218 -41.01 -6.81 -22.11
N GLY A 219 -41.70 -7.71 -22.80
CA GLY A 219 -41.84 -7.68 -24.25
C GLY A 219 -42.71 -8.81 -24.80
N ARG A 220 -43.74 -9.20 -24.05
CA ARG A 220 -44.77 -10.13 -24.55
C ARG A 220 -46.08 -9.88 -23.82
N SER A 221 -46.81 -8.86 -24.24
CA SER A 221 -48.27 -8.68 -24.04
C SER A 221 -48.70 -7.43 -24.82
N SER A 222 -49.84 -7.52 -25.50
CA SER A 222 -50.49 -6.56 -26.43
C SER A 222 -49.89 -6.52 -27.85
N ALA A 223 -50.60 -6.82 -28.94
CA ALA A 223 -52.05 -6.90 -29.14
C ALA A 223 -52.44 -7.94 -30.22
N PHE A 224 -53.36 -8.82 -29.83
CA PHE A 224 -54.39 -9.41 -30.68
C PHE A 224 -55.59 -8.44 -30.65
N GLY A 225 -56.29 -8.30 -31.77
CA GLY A 225 -57.61 -7.63 -31.84
C GLY A 225 -57.62 -6.43 -32.78
#